data_AF-A0A4Y2CEN1-F1
#
_entry.id   AF-A0A4Y2CEN1-F1
#
_cell.length_a   1.000
_cell.length_b   1.000
_cell.length_c   1.000
_cell.angle_alpha   90.00
_cell.angle_beta   90.00
_cell.angle_gamma   90.00
#
_symmetry.space_group_name_H-M   'P 1'
#
loop_
_entity.id
_entity.type
_entity.pdbx_description
1 polymer ?
#
loop_
_entity_poly.entity_id
_entity_poly.type
_entity_poly.pdbx_seq_one_letter_code
_entity_poly.pdbx_strand_id
1 'polypeptide(L)'
;MLRNLSLSLNKWQQDWVSGDTGRATFNIFPKVTLTPASWSRESILFATGHGPFPSYLYRLRLHHSDIRTCEEKGDPLHYATSFHMTLSYHFTKPSAENTQLWWKSVLSNKLSRIKISKLISILTENENLIKQPPDATNSSDSDPDFYPSPRPQTYGLRPSTGSIPNQSSYKYIDAANFWDLS
;
A
#
# COMPACT_ATOMS: atom_id res chain seq x y z
N MET A 1 -19.88 -2.92 -31.36
CA MET A 1 -19.05 -2.24 -30.35
C MET A 1 -19.59 -2.43 -28.93
N LEU A 2 -20.86 -2.08 -28.64
CA LEU A 2 -21.44 -2.19 -27.29
C LEU A 2 -21.51 -3.63 -26.70
N ARG A 3 -21.80 -4.64 -27.52
CA ARG A 3 -21.88 -6.05 -27.07
C ARG A 3 -20.55 -6.60 -26.57
N ASN A 4 -19.43 -6.18 -27.16
CA ASN A 4 -18.09 -6.64 -26.74
C ASN A 4 -17.71 -6.00 -25.40
N LEU A 5 -18.04 -4.72 -25.21
CA LEU A 5 -17.80 -4.01 -23.95
C LEU A 5 -18.61 -4.63 -22.80
N SER A 6 -19.88 -4.98 -23.01
CA SER A 6 -20.69 -5.64 -21.98
C SER A 6 -20.18 -7.04 -21.63
N LEU A 7 -19.68 -7.80 -22.59
CA LEU A 7 -19.10 -9.13 -22.35
C LEU A 7 -17.81 -9.02 -21.53
N SER A 8 -16.93 -8.08 -21.90
CA SER A 8 -15.72 -7.81 -21.12
C SER A 8 -16.07 -7.40 -19.69
N LEU A 9 -16.98 -6.43 -19.49
CA LEU A 9 -17.31 -5.93 -18.16
C LEU A 9 -17.96 -7.02 -17.27
N ASN A 10 -18.76 -7.92 -17.85
CA ASN A 10 -19.31 -9.06 -17.11
C ASN A 10 -18.24 -10.08 -16.70
N LYS A 11 -17.29 -10.40 -17.60
CA LYS A 11 -16.16 -11.27 -17.27
C LYS A 11 -15.33 -10.68 -16.13
N TRP A 12 -15.03 -9.39 -16.23
CA TRP A 12 -14.33 -8.63 -15.20
C TRP A 12 -15.05 -8.64 -13.86
N GLN A 13 -16.37 -8.49 -13.87
CA GLN A 13 -17.17 -8.57 -12.65
C GLN A 13 -17.12 -9.96 -12.00
N GLN A 14 -17.06 -11.03 -12.78
CA GLN A 14 -16.91 -12.39 -12.26
C GLN A 14 -15.54 -12.56 -11.61
N ASP A 15 -14.47 -12.16 -12.29
CA ASP A 15 -13.10 -12.23 -11.77
C ASP A 15 -12.97 -11.41 -10.47
N TRP A 16 -13.60 -10.23 -10.40
CA TRP A 16 -13.62 -9.38 -9.20
C TRP A 16 -14.35 -10.02 -8.00
N VAL A 17 -15.41 -10.79 -8.26
CA VAL A 17 -16.18 -11.48 -7.22
C VAL A 17 -15.46 -12.73 -6.72
N SER A 18 -14.82 -13.49 -7.62
CA SER A 18 -14.08 -14.71 -7.27
C SER A 18 -12.66 -14.45 -6.75
N GLY A 19 -12.11 -13.27 -6.98
CA GLY A 19 -10.76 -12.89 -6.58
C GLY A 19 -10.57 -12.84 -5.05
N ASP A 20 -9.38 -13.24 -4.61
CA ASP A 20 -8.91 -13.21 -3.23
C ASP A 20 -8.09 -11.94 -2.90
N THR A 21 -7.63 -11.24 -3.92
CA THR A 21 -6.81 -10.03 -3.82
C THR A 21 -7.68 -8.77 -3.82
N GLY A 22 -7.21 -7.69 -3.19
CA GLY A 22 -7.93 -6.41 -3.21
C GLY A 22 -9.24 -6.39 -2.41
N ARG A 23 -9.43 -7.30 -1.45
CA ARG A 23 -10.73 -7.50 -0.80
C ARG A 23 -11.23 -6.31 0.00
N ALA A 24 -10.34 -5.51 0.58
CA ALA A 24 -10.71 -4.25 1.21
C ALA A 24 -11.38 -3.30 0.20
N THR A 25 -10.84 -3.19 -1.01
CA THR A 25 -11.41 -2.40 -2.11
C THR A 25 -12.74 -2.99 -2.60
N PHE A 26 -12.82 -4.31 -2.80
CA PHE A 26 -14.07 -4.98 -3.19
C PHE A 26 -15.22 -4.67 -2.21
N ASN A 27 -14.94 -4.67 -0.91
CA ASN A 27 -15.97 -4.43 0.11
C ASN A 27 -16.61 -3.03 0.02
N ILE A 28 -16.00 -2.12 -0.74
CA ILE A 28 -16.47 -0.76 -0.96
C ILE A 28 -17.02 -0.59 -2.37
N PHE A 29 -16.33 -1.16 -3.36
CA PHE A 29 -16.75 -1.21 -4.76
C PHE A 29 -16.94 -2.66 -5.20
N PRO A 30 -18.06 -3.30 -4.82
CA PRO A 30 -18.33 -4.68 -5.21
C PRO A 30 -18.66 -4.78 -6.71
N LYS A 31 -18.99 -3.65 -7.35
CA LYS A 31 -19.35 -3.59 -8.77
C LYS A 31 -18.25 -2.94 -9.59
N VAL A 32 -17.86 -3.61 -10.67
CA VAL A 32 -17.01 -3.06 -11.73
C VAL A 32 -17.85 -2.09 -12.54
N THR A 33 -17.38 -0.86 -12.70
CA THR A 33 -18.07 0.17 -13.48
C THR A 33 -17.05 0.97 -14.29
N LEU A 34 -17.48 1.48 -15.44
CA LEU A 34 -16.66 2.41 -16.25
C LEU A 34 -16.71 3.84 -15.70
N THR A 35 -17.55 4.10 -14.70
CA THR A 35 -17.65 5.41 -14.06
C THR A 35 -16.52 5.54 -13.04
N PRO A 36 -15.65 6.55 -13.17
CA PRO A 36 -14.57 6.77 -12.21
C PRO A 36 -15.14 7.05 -10.81
N ALA A 37 -14.52 6.47 -9.79
CA ALA A 37 -14.82 6.84 -8.41
C ALA A 37 -14.32 8.27 -8.13
N SER A 38 -15.10 9.06 -7.40
CA SER A 38 -14.75 10.44 -6.99
C SER A 38 -13.70 10.49 -5.86
N TRP A 39 -12.78 9.54 -5.84
CA TRP A 39 -11.79 9.39 -4.78
C TRP A 39 -10.51 10.13 -5.13
N SER A 40 -9.87 10.70 -4.11
CA SER A 40 -8.52 11.26 -4.26
C SER A 40 -7.50 10.15 -4.50
N ARG A 41 -6.37 10.50 -5.10
CA ARG A 41 -5.23 9.58 -5.27
C ARG A 41 -4.81 8.98 -3.93
N GLU A 42 -4.77 9.79 -2.89
CA GLU A 42 -4.38 9.41 -1.55
C GLU A 42 -5.36 8.39 -0.93
N SER A 43 -6.67 8.57 -1.16
CA SER A 43 -7.68 7.60 -0.71
C SER A 43 -7.52 6.25 -1.40
N ILE A 44 -7.16 6.27 -2.69
CA ILE A 44 -6.89 5.05 -3.48
C ILE A 44 -5.65 4.33 -2.92
N LEU A 45 -4.55 5.07 -2.70
CA LEU A 45 -3.32 4.52 -2.12
C LEU A 45 -3.59 3.86 -0.76
N PHE A 46 -4.32 4.54 0.13
CA PHE A 46 -4.69 3.99 1.42
C PHE A 46 -5.53 2.71 1.32
N ALA A 47 -6.56 2.70 0.48
CA ALA A 47 -7.49 1.56 0.34
C ALA A 47 -6.84 0.31 -0.27
N THR A 48 -5.82 0.50 -1.10
CA THR A 48 -5.09 -0.56 -1.79
C THR A 48 -3.83 -0.99 -1.05
N GLY A 49 -3.45 -0.25 -0.02
CA GLY A 49 -2.18 -0.41 0.66
C GLY A 49 -0.97 -0.03 -0.19
N HIS A 50 -1.16 0.70 -1.29
CA HIS A 50 -0.08 1.25 -2.10
C HIS A 50 0.48 2.55 -1.51
N GLY A 51 1.70 2.93 -1.89
CA GLY A 51 2.30 4.22 -1.52
C GLY A 51 3.43 4.09 -0.49
N PRO A 52 3.58 5.03 0.46
CA PRO A 52 4.74 5.11 1.37
C PRO A 52 4.69 4.07 2.51
N PHE A 53 4.03 2.94 2.31
CA PHE A 53 3.87 1.89 3.31
C PHE A 53 5.02 0.89 3.23
N PRO A 54 5.78 0.65 4.32
CA PRO A 54 6.83 -0.37 4.35
C PRO A 54 6.36 -1.73 3.87
N SER A 55 5.13 -2.14 4.21
CA SER A 55 4.59 -3.42 3.77
C SER A 55 4.44 -3.54 2.25
N TYR A 56 4.18 -2.42 1.58
CA TYR A 56 4.09 -2.37 0.13
C TYR A 56 5.46 -2.34 -0.54
N LEU A 57 6.36 -1.51 -0.01
CA LEU A 57 7.73 -1.41 -0.54
C LEU A 57 8.50 -2.72 -0.37
N TYR A 58 8.27 -3.44 0.72
CA TYR A 58 8.82 -4.79 0.94
C TYR A 58 8.33 -5.78 -0.11
N ARG A 59 7.03 -5.78 -0.42
CA ARG A 59 6.45 -6.64 -1.47
C ARG A 59 7.10 -6.40 -2.84
N LEU A 60 7.43 -5.14 -3.14
CA LEU A 60 8.14 -4.75 -4.36
C LEU A 60 9.66 -4.98 -4.31
N ARG A 61 10.19 -5.53 -3.21
CA ARG A 61 11.63 -5.69 -2.96
C ARG A 61 12.41 -4.36 -3.01
N LEU A 62 11.72 -3.25 -2.75
CA LEU A 62 12.30 -1.90 -2.65
C LEU A 62 12.69 -1.53 -1.21
N HIS A 63 12.34 -2.38 -0.25
CA HIS A 63 12.65 -2.20 1.16
C HIS A 63 13.00 -3.55 1.81
N HIS A 64 13.86 -3.53 2.84
CA HIS A 64 14.42 -4.75 3.43
C HIS A 64 13.49 -5.47 4.44
N SER A 65 12.44 -4.80 4.94
CA SER A 65 11.49 -5.35 5.91
C SER A 65 10.09 -4.75 5.74
N ASP A 66 9.02 -5.50 5.99
CA ASP A 66 7.65 -4.98 6.10
C ASP A 66 7.29 -4.50 7.52
N ILE A 67 8.17 -4.76 8.50
CA ILE A 67 8.02 -4.41 9.91
C ILE A 67 8.71 -3.07 10.20
N ARG A 68 8.01 -2.17 10.89
CA ARG A 68 8.61 -0.96 11.50
C ARG A 68 9.28 -1.34 12.81
N THR A 69 10.15 -0.48 13.29
CA THR A 69 10.95 -0.66 14.52
C THR A 69 10.18 -0.78 15.82
N CYS A 70 8.85 -0.70 15.74
CA CYS A 70 7.90 -0.96 16.81
C CYS A 70 7.22 -2.34 16.69
N GLU A 71 7.82 -3.30 15.96
CA GLU A 71 7.35 -4.69 15.74
C GLU A 71 5.99 -4.86 15.05
N GLU A 72 5.26 -3.78 14.74
CA GLU A 72 4.03 -3.83 13.95
C GLU A 72 4.32 -3.71 12.45
N LYS A 73 3.54 -4.43 11.64
CA LYS A 73 3.56 -4.35 10.18
C LYS A 73 3.26 -2.92 9.74
N GLY A 74 4.09 -2.37 8.85
CA GLY A 74 3.92 -1.02 8.30
C GLY A 74 2.82 -0.94 7.24
N ASP A 75 1.62 -1.40 7.56
CA ASP A 75 0.44 -1.37 6.70
C ASP A 75 -0.43 -0.12 6.96
N PRO A 76 -1.40 0.21 6.10
CA PRO A 76 -2.18 1.43 6.28
C PRO A 76 -3.05 1.43 7.55
N LEU A 77 -3.45 0.27 8.05
CA LEU A 77 -4.25 0.17 9.27
C LEU A 77 -3.41 0.63 10.48
N HIS A 78 -2.14 0.23 10.54
CA HIS A 78 -1.19 0.70 11.54
C HIS A 78 -1.05 2.24 11.52
N TYR A 79 -0.82 2.85 10.35
CA TYR A 79 -0.72 4.31 10.24
C TYR A 79 -2.00 5.05 10.62
N ALA A 80 -3.14 4.43 10.36
CA ALA A 80 -4.43 5.03 10.64
C ALA A 80 -4.88 4.86 12.11
N THR A 81 -4.24 4.01 12.91
CA THR A 81 -4.78 3.65 14.23
C THR A 81 -3.78 3.62 15.38
N SER A 82 -2.47 3.47 15.11
CA SER A 82 -1.47 3.32 16.18
C SER A 82 -0.12 4.01 15.93
N PHE A 83 0.20 4.42 14.68
CA PHE A 83 1.52 5.01 14.41
C PHE A 83 1.74 6.37 15.10
N HIS A 84 2.83 6.51 15.84
CA HIS A 84 3.07 7.65 16.72
C HIS A 84 3.12 9.01 16.00
N MET A 85 3.70 9.10 14.78
CA MET A 85 3.78 10.38 14.05
C MET A 85 2.44 10.80 13.43
N THR A 86 1.41 9.95 13.45
CA THR A 86 0.11 10.22 12.81
C THR A 86 -1.03 10.33 13.82
N LEU A 87 -0.70 10.60 15.09
CA LEU A 87 -1.67 10.66 16.20
C LEU A 87 -2.89 11.55 15.92
N SER A 88 -2.68 12.72 15.30
CA SER A 88 -3.76 13.65 14.94
C SER A 88 -4.70 13.12 13.83
N TYR A 89 -4.26 12.09 13.11
CA TYR A 89 -5.01 11.44 12.03
C TYR A 89 -5.56 10.07 12.42
N HIS A 90 -5.42 9.65 13.69
CA HIS A 90 -5.90 8.35 14.13
C HIS A 90 -7.42 8.24 14.04
N PHE A 91 -7.85 7.09 13.55
CA PHE A 91 -9.19 6.57 13.70
C PHE A 91 -9.20 5.57 14.86
N THR A 92 -10.37 5.28 15.40
CA THR A 92 -10.52 4.22 16.39
C THR A 92 -10.03 2.89 15.83
N LYS A 93 -9.10 2.23 16.52
CA LYS A 93 -8.60 0.90 16.12
C LYS A 93 -9.75 -0.11 16.10
N PRO A 94 -9.97 -0.83 14.99
CA PRO A 94 -11.00 -1.87 14.96
C PRO A 94 -10.57 -3.11 15.73
N SER A 95 -11.54 -3.90 16.20
CA SER A 95 -11.27 -5.29 16.57
C SER A 95 -11.00 -6.13 15.31
N ALA A 96 -10.32 -7.28 15.48
CA ALA A 96 -10.01 -8.18 14.38
C ALA A 96 -11.27 -8.60 13.60
N GLU A 97 -12.35 -8.93 14.31
CA GLU A 97 -13.65 -9.32 13.74
C GLU A 97 -14.33 -8.20 12.94
N ASN A 98 -14.08 -6.94 13.29
CA ASN A 98 -14.74 -5.78 12.69
C ASN A 98 -13.90 -5.02 11.68
N THR A 99 -12.72 -5.53 11.33
CA THR A 99 -11.78 -4.82 10.45
C THR A 99 -12.40 -4.51 9.08
N GLN A 100 -13.17 -5.44 8.51
CA GLN A 100 -13.85 -5.20 7.23
C GLN A 100 -14.90 -4.08 7.29
N LEU A 101 -15.71 -4.06 8.35
CA LEU A 101 -16.73 -3.03 8.57
C LEU A 101 -16.08 -1.65 8.80
N TRP A 102 -14.95 -1.63 9.51
CA TRP A 102 -14.16 -0.43 9.71
C TRP A 102 -13.67 0.15 8.38
N TRP A 103 -13.07 -0.67 7.52
CA TRP A 103 -12.62 -0.23 6.19
C TRP A 103 -13.76 0.36 5.38
N LYS A 104 -14.91 -0.33 5.36
CA LYS A 104 -16.11 0.14 4.67
C LYS A 104 -16.58 1.50 5.21
N SER A 105 -16.63 1.66 6.53
CA SER A 105 -17.08 2.91 7.17
C SER A 105 -16.13 4.07 6.87
N VAL A 106 -14.82 3.86 7.08
CA VAL A 106 -13.78 4.87 6.87
C VAL A 106 -13.72 5.32 5.42
N LEU A 107 -13.79 4.40 4.46
CA LEU A 107 -13.65 4.74 3.04
C LEU A 107 -14.96 5.23 2.40
N SER A 108 -16.13 4.87 2.94
CA SER A 108 -17.41 5.39 2.47
C SER A 108 -17.66 6.84 2.91
N ASN A 109 -17.14 7.25 4.06
CA ASN A 109 -17.34 8.59 4.61
C ASN A 109 -16.43 9.65 3.96
N LYS A 110 -17.01 10.75 3.46
CA LYS A 110 -16.26 11.83 2.78
C LYS A 110 -15.26 12.53 3.69
N LEU A 111 -15.61 12.83 4.94
CA LEU A 111 -14.71 13.50 5.90
C LEU A 111 -13.54 12.58 6.27
N SER A 112 -13.83 11.30 6.47
CA SER A 112 -12.79 10.28 6.69
C SER A 112 -11.82 10.19 5.51
N ARG A 113 -12.31 10.23 4.26
CA ARG A 113 -11.43 10.28 3.07
C ARG A 113 -10.56 11.53 3.00
N ILE A 114 -11.08 12.69 3.43
CA ILE A 114 -10.26 13.92 3.54
C ILE A 114 -9.17 13.75 4.59
N LYS A 115 -9.51 13.17 5.75
CA LYS A 115 -8.55 12.88 6.82
C LYS A 115 -7.46 11.89 6.37
N ILE A 116 -7.85 10.82 5.67
CA ILE A 116 -6.93 9.87 5.02
C ILE A 116 -6.04 10.60 4.01
N SER A 117 -6.59 11.51 3.20
CA SER A 117 -5.80 12.21 2.19
C SER A 117 -4.67 13.03 2.83
N LYS A 118 -4.97 13.71 3.94
CA LYS A 118 -3.97 14.44 4.72
C LYS A 118 -2.94 13.51 5.36
N LEU A 119 -3.38 12.37 5.92
CA LEU A 119 -2.50 11.34 6.47
C LEU A 119 -1.47 10.89 5.43
N ILE A 120 -1.92 10.49 4.24
CA ILE A 120 -1.03 10.02 3.17
C ILE A 120 -0.08 11.13 2.67
N SER A 121 -0.55 12.37 2.57
CA SER A 121 0.31 13.52 2.21
C SER A 121 1.48 13.63 3.16
N ILE A 122 1.21 13.63 4.46
CA ILE A 122 2.24 13.72 5.50
C ILE A 122 3.19 12.52 5.46
N LEU A 123 2.67 11.30 5.27
CA LEU A 123 3.54 10.13 5.13
C LEU A 123 4.43 10.22 3.89
N THR A 124 3.95 10.82 2.80
CA THR A 124 4.72 10.99 1.57
C THR A 124 5.78 12.08 1.74
N GLU A 125 5.45 13.19 2.41
CA GLU A 125 6.39 14.27 2.72
C GLU A 125 7.51 13.81 3.68
N ASN A 126 7.19 12.89 4.60
CA ASN A 126 8.12 12.35 5.59
C ASN A 126 8.68 10.98 5.19
N GLU A 127 8.65 10.62 3.91
CA GLU A 127 9.04 9.29 3.42
C GLU A 127 10.46 8.89 3.84
N ASN A 128 11.38 9.85 3.91
CA ASN A 128 12.76 9.61 4.35
C ASN A 128 12.85 9.18 5.82
N LEU A 129 12.03 9.75 6.71
CA LEU A 129 11.97 9.37 8.13
C LEU A 129 11.30 8.01 8.34
N ILE A 130 10.41 7.66 7.40
CA ILE A 130 9.65 6.41 7.35
C ILE A 130 10.52 5.21 6.89
N LYS A 131 11.53 5.48 6.07
CA LYS A 131 12.48 4.50 5.53
C LYS A 131 13.72 4.31 6.40
N GLN A 132 14.00 5.21 7.35
CA GLN A 132 15.19 5.09 8.18
C GLN A 132 15.03 4.01 9.24
N PRO A 133 16.01 3.09 9.38
CA PRO A 133 16.17 2.34 10.62
C PRO A 133 16.61 3.32 11.73
N PRO A 134 16.14 3.16 12.98
CA PRO A 134 16.55 3.92 14.13
C PRO A 134 17.83 3.28 14.60
N ASP A 135 18.94 3.69 13.98
CA ASP A 135 20.23 3.86 14.63
C ASP A 135 21.19 4.50 13.62
N ALA A 136 20.98 5.80 13.43
CA ALA A 136 22.07 6.75 13.26
C ALA A 136 22.02 7.76 14.41
N THR A 137 21.76 7.27 15.63
CA THR A 137 22.26 7.99 16.80
C THR A 137 23.76 7.83 16.74
N ASN A 138 24.49 8.94 16.63
CA ASN A 138 25.94 8.98 16.76
C ASN A 138 26.33 8.42 18.14
N SER A 139 26.47 7.10 18.24
CA SER A 139 27.20 6.43 19.29
C SER A 139 28.56 6.13 18.70
N SER A 140 29.48 7.09 18.82
CA SER A 140 30.90 6.80 18.68
C SER A 140 31.32 5.92 19.85
N ASP A 141 31.07 4.62 19.75
CA ASP A 141 31.83 3.64 20.49
C ASP A 141 32.52 2.75 19.47
N SER A 142 33.83 2.97 19.36
CA SER A 142 34.69 2.22 18.46
C SER A 142 35.00 0.90 19.12
N ASP A 143 34.56 -0.20 18.53
CA ASP A 143 35.14 -1.52 18.80
C ASP A 143 35.54 -2.15 17.45
N PRO A 144 36.83 -2.43 17.21
CA PRO A 144 37.28 -3.09 16.00
C PRO A 144 37.18 -4.61 16.17
N ASP A 145 37.21 -5.30 15.03
CA ASP A 145 37.38 -6.75 14.87
C ASP A 145 36.11 -7.61 14.86
N PHE A 146 35.43 -7.60 13.72
CA PHE A 146 34.98 -8.87 13.11
C PHE A 146 35.05 -8.77 11.58
N TYR A 147 36.07 -9.39 10.98
CA TYR A 147 36.10 -9.67 9.54
C TYR A 147 35.01 -10.72 9.20
N PRO A 148 34.09 -10.47 8.25
CA PRO A 148 33.39 -11.56 7.60
C PRO A 148 34.19 -12.04 6.39
N SER A 149 34.52 -13.34 6.39
CA SER A 149 35.03 -14.06 5.22
C SER A 149 34.07 -13.97 4.03
N PRO A 150 34.57 -13.96 2.77
CA PRO A 150 33.73 -13.91 1.59
C PRO A 150 33.12 -15.29 1.27
N ARG A 151 31.81 -15.35 1.04
CA ARG A 151 31.10 -16.53 0.48
C ARG A 151 30.43 -16.22 -0.86
N PRO A 152 30.17 -17.24 -1.70
CA PRO A 152 30.49 -17.19 -3.13
C PRO A 152 29.41 -16.50 -3.95
N GLN A 153 29.85 -15.85 -5.02
CA GLN A 153 28.97 -15.35 -6.07
C GLN A 153 28.27 -16.53 -6.76
N THR A 154 26.94 -16.54 -6.69
CA THR A 154 26.12 -17.38 -7.56
C THR A 154 25.62 -16.50 -8.70
N TYR A 155 26.22 -16.66 -9.88
CA TYR A 155 25.70 -16.14 -11.13
C TYR A 155 24.34 -16.80 -11.41
N GLY A 156 23.27 -16.01 -11.53
CA GLY A 156 21.94 -16.54 -11.81
C GLY A 156 20.90 -15.48 -12.17
N LEU A 157 20.81 -15.21 -13.48
CA LEU A 157 19.69 -14.60 -14.22
C LEU A 157 19.19 -13.21 -13.79
N ARG A 158 19.60 -12.22 -14.61
CA ARG A 158 19.01 -10.87 -14.72
C ARG A 158 17.52 -10.97 -15.08
N PRO A 159 16.58 -10.46 -14.25
CA PRO A 159 15.25 -10.14 -14.73
C PRO A 159 15.31 -8.83 -15.51
N SER A 160 14.65 -8.84 -16.67
CA SER A 160 14.48 -7.68 -17.54
C SER A 160 13.94 -6.48 -16.77
N THR A 161 14.53 -5.31 -16.99
CA THR A 161 14.05 -4.01 -16.53
C THR A 161 12.61 -3.80 -16.99
N GLY A 162 11.65 -4.13 -16.13
CA GLY A 162 10.27 -3.67 -16.24
C GLY A 162 10.20 -2.21 -15.83
N SER A 163 9.73 -1.37 -16.75
CA SER A 163 9.59 0.06 -16.55
C SER A 163 8.70 0.39 -15.35
N ILE A 164 9.16 1.31 -14.50
CA ILE A 164 8.35 1.94 -13.45
C ILE A 164 7.13 2.59 -14.12
N PRO A 165 5.87 2.29 -13.72
CA PRO A 165 4.72 2.93 -14.31
C PRO A 165 4.74 4.43 -14.00
N ASN A 166 4.61 5.23 -15.05
CA ASN A 166 4.63 6.68 -14.96
C ASN A 166 3.44 7.21 -14.11
N GLN A 167 3.63 8.36 -13.46
CA GLN A 167 2.75 9.01 -12.47
C GLN A 167 1.28 9.22 -12.90
N SER A 168 0.96 9.05 -14.19
CA SER A 168 -0.38 9.17 -14.77
C SER A 168 -1.31 7.97 -14.50
N SER A 169 -0.75 6.81 -14.15
CA SER A 169 -1.49 5.54 -13.97
C SER A 169 -2.50 5.57 -12.82
N TYR A 170 -2.32 6.43 -11.81
CA TYR A 170 -3.22 6.52 -10.65
C TYR A 170 -4.52 7.27 -10.92
N LYS A 171 -4.68 7.88 -12.10
CA LYS A 171 -5.92 8.60 -12.48
C LYS A 171 -7.02 7.65 -12.95
N TYR A 172 -6.68 6.41 -13.23
CA TYR A 172 -7.60 5.36 -13.62
C TYR A 172 -7.35 4.17 -12.70
N ILE A 173 -8.35 3.78 -11.93
CA ILE A 173 -8.46 2.39 -11.52
C ILE A 173 -8.93 1.64 -12.78
N ASP A 174 -8.05 1.60 -13.79
CA ASP A 174 -8.21 0.70 -14.91
C ASP A 174 -7.91 -0.68 -14.34
N ALA A 175 -8.91 -1.52 -14.43
CA ALA A 175 -8.92 -2.76 -13.71
C ALA A 175 -7.81 -3.71 -14.24
N ALA A 176 -7.23 -3.43 -15.42
CA ALA A 176 -6.05 -4.10 -15.97
C ALA A 176 -4.78 -3.88 -15.13
N ASN A 177 -4.60 -2.71 -14.52
CA ASN A 177 -3.43 -2.40 -13.71
C ASN A 177 -3.54 -2.94 -12.27
N PHE A 178 -4.67 -3.54 -11.88
CA PHE A 178 -4.88 -4.04 -10.53
C PHE A 178 -4.20 -5.41 -10.31
N TRP A 179 -4.13 -6.24 -11.35
CA TRP A 179 -3.53 -7.58 -11.26
C TRP A 179 -2.01 -7.59 -11.48
N ASP A 180 -1.46 -6.67 -12.29
CA ASP A 180 -0.03 -6.67 -12.64
C ASP A 180 0.91 -6.16 -11.51
N LEU A 181 0.37 -5.75 -10.36
CA LEU A 181 1.12 -5.19 -9.23
C LEU A 181 0.80 -5.86 -7.87
N SER A 182 0.13 -7.02 -7.91
CA SER A 182 -0.23 -7.84 -6.75
C SER A 182 0.83 -8.90 -6.45
#